data_AF-A0A1F6ZQI9-F1
#
_entry.id   AF-A0A1F6ZQI9-F1
#
_cell.length_a   1.000
_cell.length_b   1.000
_cell.length_c   1.000
_cell.angle_alpha   90.00
_cell.angle_beta   90.00
_cell.angle_gamma   90.00
#
_symmetry.space_group_name_H-M   'P 1'
#
loop_
_entity.id
_entity.type
_entity.pdbx_description
1 polymer ?
#
loop_
_entity_poly.entity_id
_entity_poly.type
_entity_poly.pdbx_seq_one_letter_code
_entity_poly.pdbx_strand_id
1 'polypeptide(L)' 'MAELTTKIRKWGNSYGIIIPQEVLRGKNMKEGEEIDAILVKKGSVLRETFGKHKFSKSVKQLMKETDKELYG' A
#
# COMPACT_ATOMS: atom_id res chain seq x y z
N MET A 1 1.18 0.88 10.67
CA MET A 1 1.43 0.58 9.23
C MET A 1 2.92 0.68 8.97
N ALA A 2 3.48 -0.20 8.14
CA ALA A 2 4.84 -0.06 7.63
C ALA A 2 4.72 0.41 6.17
N GLU A 3 5.35 1.52 5.82
CA GLU A 3 5.39 2.02 4.45
C GLU A 3 6.70 1.60 3.79
N LEU A 4 6.61 0.93 2.65
CA LEU A 4 7.77 0.49 1.87
C LEU A 4 7.75 1.15 0.49
N THR A 5 8.81 1.86 0.13
CA THR A 5 9.05 2.30 -1.25
C THR A 5 10.06 1.37 -1.89
N THR A 6 9.62 0.59 -2.87
CA THR A 6 10.47 -0.37 -3.59
C THR A 6 10.21 -0.32 -5.08
N LYS A 7 11.08 -0.98 -5.86
CA LYS A 7 10.93 -1.11 -7.31
C LYS A 7 10.19 -2.40 -7.64
N ILE A 8 9.26 -2.30 -8.58
CA ILE A 8 8.60 -3.47 -9.18
C ILE A 8 9.64 -4.24 -10.00
N ARG A 9 9.66 -5.56 -9.88
CA ARG A 9 10.54 -6.46 -10.64
C ARG A 9 9.72 -7.53 -11.36
N LYS A 10 10.20 -8.01 -12.50
CA LYS A 10 9.58 -9.09 -13.26
C LYS A 10 10.07 -10.44 -12.76
N TRP A 11 9.14 -11.36 -12.48
CA TRP A 11 9.40 -12.75 -12.11
C TRP A 11 8.59 -13.65 -13.04
N GLY A 12 9.26 -14.26 -14.03
CA GLY A 12 8.58 -15.04 -15.07
C GLY A 12 7.55 -14.19 -15.83
N ASN A 13 6.27 -14.57 -15.76
CA ASN A 13 5.16 -13.85 -16.40
C ASN A 13 4.45 -12.84 -15.46
N SER A 14 4.96 -12.62 -14.26
CA SER A 14 4.34 -11.76 -13.26
C SER A 14 5.29 -10.65 -12.82
N TYR A 15 4.74 -9.64 -12.15
CA TYR A 15 5.50 -8.59 -11.49
C TYR A 15 5.33 -8.70 -9.98
N GLY A 16 6.42 -8.51 -9.25
CA GLY A 16 6.47 -8.60 -7.80
C GLY A 16 7.25 -7.44 -7.18
N ILE A 17 7.12 -7.32 -5.87
CA ILE A 17 7.92 -6.41 -5.04
C ILE A 17 8.76 -7.23 -4.06
N ILE A 18 9.96 -6.75 -3.76
CA ILE A 18 10.82 -7.36 -2.74
C ILE A 18 10.58 -6.63 -1.42
N ILE A 19 10.18 -7.39 -0.40
CA ILE A 19 10.05 -6.92 0.98
C ILE A 19 11.30 -7.36 1.75
N PRO A 20 12.06 -6.44 2.36
CA PRO A 20 13.21 -6.80 3.18
C PRO A 20 12.81 -7.70 4.35
N GLN A 21 13.62 -8.72 4.64
CA GLN A 21 13.36 -9.69 5.72
C GLN A 21 13.19 -9.02 7.09
N GLU A 22 13.89 -7.91 7.31
CA GLU A 22 13.84 -7.08 8.52
C GLU A 22 12.41 -6.59 8.83
N VAL A 23 11.68 -6.18 7.77
CA VAL A 23 10.31 -5.69 7.86
C VAL A 23 9.37 -6.83 8.26
N LEU A 24 9.56 -8.01 7.67
CA LEU A 24 8.76 -9.20 7.99
C LEU A 24 9.01 -9.69 9.42
N ARG A 25 10.29 -9.74 9.85
CA ARG A 25 10.67 -10.11 11.22
C ARG A 25 10.05 -9.17 12.25
N GLY A 26 10.08 -7.85 12.00
CA GLY A 26 9.45 -6.87 12.89
C GLY A 26 7.92 -6.95 12.95
N LYS A 27 7.29 -7.68 12.02
CA LYS A 27 5.84 -7.91 11.96
C LYS A 27 5.44 -9.35 12.25
N ASN A 28 6.41 -10.21 12.54
CA ASN A 28 6.20 -11.64 12.80
C ASN A 28 5.43 -12.35 11.66
N MET A 29 5.64 -11.88 10.43
CA MET A 29 5.01 -12.41 9.21
C MET A 29 5.89 -13.48 8.60
N LYS A 30 5.27 -14.46 7.94
CA LYS A 30 5.95 -15.62 7.36
C LYS A 30 5.73 -15.73 5.87
N GLU A 31 6.61 -16.49 5.21
CA GLU A 31 6.42 -16.88 3.82
C GLU A 31 5.11 -17.67 3.67
N GLY A 32 4.37 -17.39 2.59
CA GLY A 32 3.09 -18.04 2.29
C GLY A 32 1.86 -17.39 2.93
N GLU A 33 2.04 -16.40 3.80
CA GLU A 33 0.91 -15.61 4.32
C GLU A 33 0.35 -14.67 3.23
N GLU A 34 -0.97 -14.62 3.12
CA GLU A 34 -1.67 -13.66 2.27
C GLU A 34 -1.65 -12.28 2.90
N ILE A 35 -1.43 -11.26 2.07
CA ILE A 35 -1.33 -9.86 2.50
C ILE A 35 -2.12 -8.96 1.56
N ASP A 36 -2.75 -7.93 2.11
CA ASP A 36 -3.27 -6.82 1.32
C ASP A 36 -2.15 -5.84 0.97
N ALA A 37 -2.02 -5.50 -0.32
CA ALA A 37 -1.04 -4.55 -0.81
C ALA A 37 -1.72 -3.34 -1.47
N ILE A 38 -1.30 -2.14 -1.08
CA ILE A 38 -1.72 -0.88 -1.72
C ILE A 38 -0.58 -0.38 -2.61
N LEU A 39 -0.84 -0.28 -3.92
CA LEU A 39 0.14 0.21 -4.89
C LEU A 39 -0.10 1.68 -5.17
N VAL A 40 0.91 2.50 -4.91
CA VAL A 40 0.87 3.96 -5.15
C VAL A 40 2.04 4.35 -6.03
N LYS A 41 1.77 5.05 -7.14
CA LYS A 41 2.82 5.55 -8.03
C LYS A 41 3.58 6.69 -7.34
N LYS A 42 4.92 6.63 -7.35
CA LYS A 42 5.75 7.71 -6.81
C LYS A 42 5.38 9.03 -7.52
N GLY A 43 5.05 10.06 -6.76
CA GLY A 43 4.63 11.37 -7.26
C GLY A 43 3.12 11.59 -7.29
N SER A 44 2.28 10.64 -6.86
CA SER A 44 0.85 10.90 -6.67
C SER A 44 0.60 11.73 -5.41
N VAL A 45 -0.19 12.80 -5.53
CA VAL A 45 -0.62 13.73 -4.47
C VAL A 45 -1.24 13.01 -3.26
N LEU A 46 -1.84 11.83 -3.49
CA LEU A 46 -2.44 10.98 -2.45
C LEU A 46 -1.49 10.72 -1.27
N ARG A 47 -0.20 10.55 -1.51
CA ARG A 47 0.78 10.19 -0.46
C ARG A 47 0.90 11.27 0.63
N GLU A 48 0.61 12.52 0.32
CA GLU A 48 0.69 13.63 1.26
C GLU A 48 -0.50 13.65 2.24
N THR A 49 -1.62 13.01 1.88
CA THR A 49 -2.85 12.97 2.66
C THR A 49 -2.93 11.73 3.56
N PHE A 50 -2.33 10.60 3.16
CA PHE A 50 -2.44 9.32 3.87
C PHE A 50 -1.80 9.26 5.28
N GLY A 51 -0.99 10.25 5.68
CA GLY A 51 -0.29 10.28 6.97
C GLY A 51 -0.76 11.33 7.99
N LYS A 52 -1.61 12.31 7.60
CA LYS A 52 -2.00 13.44 8.46
C LYS A 52 -3.36 13.29 9.14
N HIS A 53 -4.16 12.30 8.75
CA HIS A 53 -5.38 11.95 9.48
C HIS A 53 -5.24 10.55 10.03
N LYS A 54 -5.39 10.41 11.35
CA LYS A 54 -5.64 9.13 11.99
C LYS A 54 -6.92 8.57 11.37
N PHE A 55 -6.79 7.77 10.31
CA PHE A 55 -7.94 7.23 9.59
C PHE A 55 -8.65 6.21 10.48
N SER A 56 -9.69 6.68 11.17
CA SER A 56 -10.71 5.86 11.84
C SER A 56 -11.73 5.29 10.87
N LYS A 57 -11.58 5.55 9.56
CA LYS A 57 -12.47 5.11 8.49
C LYS A 57 -11.83 3.96 7.70
N SER A 58 -12.65 2.99 7.30
CA SER A 58 -12.20 1.86 6.48
C SER A 58 -11.77 2.31 5.08
N VAL A 59 -10.82 1.59 4.48
CA VAL A 59 -10.25 1.88 3.13
C VAL A 59 -11.34 1.99 2.05
N LYS A 60 -12.40 1.21 2.18
CA LYS A 60 -13.58 1.24 1.30
C LYS A 60 -14.31 2.58 1.35
N GLN A 61 -14.34 3.22 2.52
CA GLN A 61 -14.98 4.51 2.71
C GLN A 61 -14.13 5.65 2.12
N LEU A 62 -12.81 5.53 2.21
CA LEU A 62 -11.87 6.45 1.58
C LEU A 62 -11.99 6.45 0.06
N MET A 63 -11.98 5.27 -0.56
CA MET A 63 -12.16 5.16 -2.02
C MET A 63 -13.48 5.76 -2.48
N LYS A 64 -14.57 5.50 -1.73
CA LYS A 64 -15.89 6.06 -2.04
C LYS A 64 -15.97 7.58 -1.89
N GLU A 65 -15.26 8.16 -0.92
CA GLU A 65 -15.18 9.60 -0.72
C GLU A 65 -14.35 10.25 -1.85
N THR A 66 -13.23 9.64 -2.25
CA THR A 66 -12.39 10.11 -3.37
C THR A 66 -13.11 10.04 -4.72
N ASP A 67 -13.84 8.96 -5.01
CA ASP A 67 -14.62 8.84 -6.25
C ASP A 67 -15.72 9.91 -6.33
N LYS A 68 -16.34 10.23 -5.20
CA LYS A 68 -17.37 11.27 -5.11
C LYS A 68 -16.81 12.69 -5.25
N GLU A 69 -15.56 12.92 -4.85
CA GLU A 69 -14.90 14.23 -4.93
C GLU A 69 -14.30 14.50 -6.32
N LEU A 70 -13.90 13.45 -7.05
CA LEU A 70 -13.34 13.55 -8.41
C LEU A 70 -14.39 13.59 -9.52
N TYR A 71 -15.56 12.98 -9.30
CA TYR A 71 -16.60 12.82 -10.31
C TYR A 71 -17.98 13.34 -9.88
N GLY A 72 -18.06 13.99 -8.72
CA GLY A 72 -19.26 14.66 -8.21
C GLY A 72 -19.35 16.13 -8.58
#